data_AF-A0A957GPC1-F1
#
_entry.id   AF-A0A957GPC1-F1
#
_cell.length_a   1.000
_cell.length_b   1.000
_cell.length_c   1.000
_cell.angle_alpha   90.00
_cell.angle_beta   90.00
_cell.angle_gamma   90.00
#
_symmetry.space_group_name_H-M   'P 1'
#
loop_
_entity.id
_entity.type
_entity.pdbx_description
1 polymer ?
#
loop_
_entity_poly.entity_id
_entity_poly.type
_entity_poly.pdbx_seq_one_letter_code
_entity_poly.pdbx_strand_id
1 'polypeptide(L)'
;GALSSQGVVKEDTAIGVIFAGTFALGVAMLSATGNYTVDLAHFLFGNLLGVSATDLWVTLGLGIVVLLTIGLFYKEFLVISFDPTLAVTLRLPAEFLRYLLLILIAITIVVALQVVGIALMVAMLVTPAATASLLTRRLAPMMGVAAAIGAASGVVGLYLSFYLNIASGPAVVLVTTCLFVLAFLFAPQRGLWFQRGWWRRG
;
A
#
# COMPACT_ATOMS: atom_id res chain seq x y z
N GLY A 1 11.65 33.72 -22.70
CA GLY A 1 12.34 32.63 -22.01
C GLY A 1 12.62 32.98 -20.56
N ALA A 2 11.61 32.91 -19.69
CA ALA A 2 11.77 33.07 -18.24
C ALA A 2 10.89 32.10 -17.43
N LEU A 3 10.24 31.12 -18.09
CA LEU A 3 9.25 30.23 -17.48
C LEU A 3 9.34 28.87 -18.18
N SER A 4 10.38 28.10 -17.89
CA SER A 4 10.47 26.73 -18.37
C SER A 4 11.02 25.81 -17.29
N SER A 5 10.10 25.11 -16.63
CA SER A 5 10.21 23.68 -16.34
C SER A 5 11.26 23.21 -15.33
N GLN A 6 11.41 23.88 -14.18
CA GLN A 6 11.97 23.23 -12.99
C GLN A 6 11.27 23.75 -11.73
N GLY A 7 10.11 23.19 -11.43
CA GLY A 7 9.52 23.35 -10.10
C GLY A 7 10.50 22.78 -9.08
N VAL A 8 10.90 23.60 -8.10
CA VAL A 8 11.78 23.24 -6.97
C VAL A 8 11.21 22.05 -6.17
N VAL A 9 9.92 21.75 -6.35
CA VAL A 9 9.20 20.65 -5.72
C VAL A 9 8.72 19.69 -6.80
N LYS A 10 9.04 18.40 -6.65
CA LYS A 10 8.50 17.33 -7.50
C LYS A 10 6.97 17.32 -7.40
N GLU A 11 6.29 17.11 -8.52
CA GLU A 11 4.83 17.11 -8.61
C GLU A 11 4.19 16.12 -7.60
N ASP A 12 4.78 14.93 -7.45
CA ASP A 12 4.37 13.93 -6.45
C ASP A 12 4.47 14.44 -5.01
N THR A 13 5.51 15.24 -4.71
CA THR A 13 5.71 15.85 -3.40
C THR A 13 4.70 16.97 -3.16
N ALA A 14 4.40 17.78 -4.18
CA ALA A 14 3.38 18.82 -4.08
C ALA A 14 1.98 18.23 -3.82
N ILE A 15 1.62 17.15 -4.53
CA ILE A 15 0.37 16.41 -4.32
C ILE A 15 0.30 15.87 -2.90
N GLY A 16 1.39 15.25 -2.40
CA GLY A 16 1.46 14.72 -1.04
C GLY A 16 1.27 15.81 0.04
N VAL A 17 1.89 16.97 -0.12
CA VAL A 17 1.78 18.10 0.82
C VAL A 17 0.37 18.69 0.82
N ILE A 18 -0.23 18.91 -0.35
CA ILE A 18 -1.59 19.45 -0.45
C ILE A 18 -2.60 18.47 0.15
N PHE A 19 -2.45 17.18 -0.12
CA PHE A 19 -3.31 16.15 0.45
C PHE A 19 -3.21 16.10 1.98
N ALA A 20 -1.98 16.06 2.52
CA ALA A 20 -1.74 16.05 3.96
C ALA A 20 -2.29 17.33 4.64
N GLY A 21 -2.09 18.50 4.02
CA GLY A 21 -2.61 19.77 4.52
C GLY A 21 -4.14 19.81 4.55
N THR A 22 -4.79 19.38 3.46
CA THR A 22 -6.26 19.34 3.37
C THR A 22 -6.85 18.34 4.35
N PHE A 23 -6.21 17.17 4.50
CA PHE A 23 -6.62 16.16 5.48
C PHE A 23 -6.52 16.66 6.92
N ALA A 24 -5.39 17.26 7.29
CA ALA A 24 -5.19 17.84 8.62
C ALA A 24 -6.19 18.96 8.92
N LEU A 25 -6.50 19.81 7.93
CA LEU A 25 -7.49 20.88 8.05
C LEU A 25 -8.90 20.31 8.26
N GLY A 26 -9.30 19.29 7.48
CA GLY A 26 -10.58 18.60 7.65
C GLY A 26 -10.72 17.95 9.04
N VAL A 27 -9.67 17.26 9.50
CA VAL A 27 -9.61 16.68 10.85
C VAL A 27 -9.70 17.75 11.93
N ALA A 28 -9.03 18.89 11.76
CA ALA A 28 -9.08 20.00 12.71
C ALA A 28 -10.47 20.64 12.78
N MET A 29 -11.14 20.84 11.64
CA MET A 29 -12.51 21.35 11.59
C MET A 29 -13.50 20.40 12.27
N LEU A 30 -13.39 19.09 12.01
CA LEU A 30 -14.22 18.07 12.67
C LEU A 30 -13.96 18.00 14.18
N SER A 31 -12.70 18.12 14.59
CA SER A 31 -12.31 18.09 16.01
C SER A 31 -12.90 19.26 16.80
N ALA A 32 -13.11 20.42 16.17
CA ALA A 32 -13.66 21.62 16.80
C ALA A 32 -15.15 21.49 17.18
N THR A 33 -15.88 20.50 16.67
CA THR A 33 -17.34 20.35 16.89
C THR A 33 -17.69 19.54 18.15
N GLY A 34 -16.70 19.07 18.93
CA GLY A 34 -16.87 18.75 20.36
C GLY A 34 -17.30 17.33 20.77
N ASN A 35 -17.74 16.45 19.86
CA ASN A 35 -18.24 15.10 20.23
C ASN A 35 -17.66 13.92 19.41
N TYR A 36 -16.40 14.00 18.95
CA TYR A 36 -15.91 13.20 17.81
C TYR A 36 -14.72 12.24 18.04
N THR A 37 -14.16 12.11 19.26
CA THR A 37 -12.97 11.25 19.47
C THR A 37 -13.20 9.78 19.12
N VAL A 38 -14.43 9.28 19.29
CA VAL A 38 -14.81 7.90 18.94
C VAL A 38 -14.94 7.70 17.42
N ASP A 39 -15.47 8.69 16.70
CA ASP A 39 -15.65 8.62 15.24
C ASP A 39 -14.32 8.73 14.49
N LEU A 40 -13.41 9.61 14.95
CA LEU A 40 -12.06 9.71 14.38
C LEU A 40 -11.24 8.45 14.63
N ALA A 41 -11.35 7.85 15.81
CA ALA A 41 -10.67 6.59 16.11
C ALA A 41 -11.17 5.46 15.19
N HIS A 42 -12.49 5.39 14.98
CA HIS A 42 -13.09 4.40 14.07
C HIS A 42 -12.68 4.64 12.61
N PHE A 43 -12.57 5.89 12.16
CA PHE A 43 -12.10 6.22 10.82
C PHE A 43 -10.60 5.95 10.60
N LEU A 44 -9.78 6.20 11.63
CA LEU A 44 -8.32 6.04 11.58
C LEU A 44 -7.90 4.56 11.69
N PHE A 45 -8.57 3.81 12.57
CA PHE A 45 -8.26 2.41 12.91
C PHE A 45 -9.24 1.39 12.32
N GLY A 46 -10.30 1.84 11.66
CA GLY A 46 -11.36 0.98 11.13
C GLY A 46 -12.10 0.20 12.22
N ASN A 47 -13.07 -0.59 11.79
CA ASN A 47 -13.65 -1.64 12.63
C ASN A 47 -13.84 -2.91 11.81
N LEU A 48 -12.81 -3.76 11.84
CA LEU A 48 -12.82 -5.06 11.18
C LEU A 48 -13.98 -5.96 11.63
N LEU A 49 -14.50 -5.76 12.85
CA LEU A 49 -15.61 -6.54 13.42
C LEU A 49 -16.99 -5.98 13.04
N GLY A 50 -17.06 -4.76 12.49
CA GLY A 50 -18.30 -4.08 12.12
C GLY A 50 -18.58 -4.05 10.62
N VAL A 51 -17.81 -4.81 9.83
CA VAL A 51 -17.96 -4.88 8.37
C VAL A 51 -19.31 -5.50 8.02
N SER A 52 -20.10 -4.80 7.21
CA SER A 52 -21.38 -5.32 6.73
C SER A 52 -21.18 -6.41 5.67
N ALA A 53 -22.15 -7.31 5.54
CA ALA A 53 -22.15 -8.29 4.45
C ALA A 53 -22.07 -7.58 3.08
N THR A 54 -22.72 -6.42 2.94
CA THR A 54 -22.68 -5.62 1.69
C THR A 54 -21.27 -5.14 1.38
N ASP A 55 -20.53 -4.64 2.37
CA ASP A 55 -19.16 -4.17 2.19
C ASP A 55 -18.23 -5.31 1.75
N LEU A 56 -18.47 -6.51 2.27
CA LEU A 56 -17.75 -7.71 1.89
C LEU A 56 -17.98 -8.08 0.41
N TRP A 57 -19.24 -8.05 -0.05
CA TRP A 57 -19.58 -8.31 -1.46
C TRP A 57 -19.02 -7.26 -2.40
N VAL A 58 -19.08 -5.98 -2.03
CA VAL A 58 -18.51 -4.87 -2.83
C VAL A 58 -16.99 -5.02 -2.93
N THR A 59 -16.32 -5.29 -1.80
CA THR A 59 -14.87 -5.50 -1.76
C THR A 59 -14.46 -6.70 -2.61
N LEU A 60 -15.22 -7.79 -2.53
CA LEU A 60 -14.95 -9.00 -3.30
C LEU A 60 -15.19 -8.79 -4.81
N GLY A 61 -16.30 -8.13 -5.19
CA GLY A 61 -16.61 -7.82 -6.57
C GLY A 61 -15.56 -6.90 -7.21
N LEU A 62 -15.21 -5.79 -6.55
CA LEU A 62 -14.18 -4.87 -7.03
C LEU A 62 -12.79 -5.52 -7.04
N GLY A 63 -12.47 -6.32 -6.02
CA GLY A 63 -11.22 -7.08 -5.97
C GLY A 63 -11.06 -8.03 -7.15
N ILE A 64 -12.12 -8.76 -7.53
CA ILE A 64 -12.10 -9.62 -8.72
C ILE A 64 -11.89 -8.80 -10.00
N VAL A 65 -12.58 -7.67 -10.15
CA VAL A 65 -12.42 -6.80 -11.33
C VAL A 65 -10.96 -6.30 -11.43
N VAL A 66 -10.39 -5.81 -10.33
CA VAL A 66 -9.00 -5.35 -10.28
C VAL A 66 -8.03 -6.48 -10.64
N LEU A 67 -8.19 -7.66 -10.03
CA LEU A 67 -7.33 -8.82 -10.30
C LEU A 67 -7.45 -9.31 -11.75
N LEU A 68 -8.65 -9.32 -12.33
CA LEU A 68 -8.88 -9.67 -13.73
C LEU A 68 -8.22 -8.66 -14.67
N THR A 69 -8.36 -7.36 -14.41
CA THR A 69 -7.71 -6.33 -15.23
C THR A 69 -6.19 -6.44 -15.15
N ILE A 70 -5.63 -6.66 -13.96
CA ILE A 70 -4.19 -6.90 -13.77
C ILE A 70 -3.75 -8.17 -14.51
N GLY A 71 -4.52 -9.24 -14.43
CA GLY A 71 -4.22 -10.50 -15.12
C GLY A 71 -4.25 -10.37 -16.64
N LEU A 72 -5.21 -9.62 -17.18
CA LEU A 72 -5.36 -9.38 -18.62
C LEU A 72 -4.22 -8.53 -19.18
N PHE A 73 -3.83 -7.47 -18.47
CA PHE A 73 -2.80 -6.51 -18.88
C PHE A 73 -1.44 -6.74 -18.18
N TYR A 74 -1.18 -7.96 -17.70
CA TYR A 74 0.01 -8.24 -16.88
C TYR A 74 1.32 -7.94 -17.60
N LYS A 75 1.40 -8.27 -18.91
CA LYS A 75 2.62 -8.07 -19.70
C LYS A 75 2.91 -6.60 -19.88
N GLU A 76 1.87 -5.82 -20.12
CA GLU A 76 1.97 -4.40 -20.39
C GLU A 76 2.24 -3.60 -19.11
N PHE A 77 1.64 -3.98 -17.98
CA PHE A 77 1.98 -3.42 -16.66
C PHE A 77 3.43 -3.74 -16.24
N LEU A 78 3.96 -4.91 -16.63
CA LEU A 78 5.36 -5.25 -16.41
C LEU A 78 6.28 -4.33 -17.21
N VAL A 79 6.02 -4.14 -18.51
CA VAL A 79 6.85 -3.29 -19.37
C VAL A 79 6.83 -1.84 -18.87
N ILE A 80 5.66 -1.28 -18.55
CA ILE A 80 5.57 0.12 -18.12
C ILE A 80 6.21 0.38 -16.74
N SER A 81 6.21 -0.62 -15.85
CA SER A 81 6.76 -0.48 -14.49
C SER A 81 8.29 -0.58 -14.45
N PHE A 82 8.91 -1.33 -15.38
CA PHE A 82 10.36 -1.53 -15.40
C PHE A 82 11.08 -0.74 -16.49
N ASP A 83 10.43 -0.51 -17.64
CA ASP A 83 11.04 0.16 -18.78
C ASP A 83 10.01 1.00 -19.57
N PRO A 84 9.62 2.17 -19.05
CA PRO A 84 8.66 3.06 -19.71
C PRO A 84 9.16 3.52 -21.08
N THR A 85 10.48 3.61 -21.27
CA THR A 85 11.11 3.91 -22.56
C THR A 85 10.89 2.79 -23.58
N LEU A 86 11.07 1.52 -23.18
CA LEU A 86 10.77 0.37 -24.04
C LEU A 86 9.28 0.32 -24.42
N ALA A 87 8.38 0.67 -23.50
CA ALA A 87 6.94 0.70 -23.77
C ALA A 87 6.57 1.60 -24.95
N VAL A 88 7.20 2.78 -25.04
CA VAL A 88 7.01 3.73 -26.15
C VAL A 88 7.55 3.18 -27.46
N THR A 89 8.71 2.51 -27.44
CA THR A 89 9.28 1.88 -28.64
C THR A 89 8.44 0.72 -29.18
N LEU A 90 7.76 -0.01 -28.29
CA LEU A 90 6.83 -1.10 -28.62
C LEU A 90 5.46 -0.60 -29.12
N ARG A 91 5.27 0.71 -29.25
CA ARG A 91 3.98 1.36 -29.61
C ARG A 91 2.82 0.97 -28.69
N LEU A 92 3.10 0.62 -27.44
CA LEU A 92 2.05 0.43 -26.44
C LEU A 92 1.45 1.80 -26.07
N PRO A 93 0.14 1.89 -25.79
CA PRO A 93 -0.49 3.11 -25.32
C PRO A 93 -0.12 3.36 -23.85
N ALA A 94 1.16 3.70 -23.60
CA ALA A 94 1.75 3.80 -22.25
C ALA A 94 0.99 4.80 -21.36
N GLU A 95 0.55 5.93 -21.90
CA GLU A 95 -0.26 6.90 -21.16
C GLU A 95 -1.59 6.30 -20.68
N PHE A 96 -2.32 5.59 -21.56
CA PHE A 96 -3.58 4.95 -21.19
C PHE A 96 -3.37 3.89 -20.11
N LEU A 97 -2.34 3.06 -20.23
CA LEU A 97 -2.04 2.04 -19.23
C LEU A 97 -1.58 2.62 -17.90
N ARG A 98 -0.84 3.74 -17.93
CA ARG A 98 -0.47 4.47 -16.72
C ARG A 98 -1.71 4.98 -16.00
N TYR A 99 -2.63 5.65 -16.71
CA TYR A 99 -3.87 6.11 -16.10
C TYR A 99 -4.74 4.94 -15.61
N LEU A 100 -4.83 3.85 -16.37
CA LEU A 100 -5.54 2.64 -15.95
C LEU A 100 -4.98 2.07 -14.64
N LEU A 101 -3.64 1.99 -14.53
CA LEU A 101 -2.97 1.55 -13.31
C LEU A 101 -3.30 2.48 -12.14
N LEU A 102 -3.19 3.79 -12.34
CA LEU A 102 -3.48 4.78 -11.31
C LEU A 102 -4.94 4.71 -10.83
N ILE A 103 -5.89 4.52 -11.75
CA ILE A 103 -7.31 4.33 -11.43
C ILE A 103 -7.52 3.04 -10.64
N LEU A 104 -6.91 1.92 -11.06
CA LEU A 104 -6.98 0.65 -10.34
C LEU A 104 -6.45 0.78 -8.91
N ILE A 105 -5.30 1.43 -8.74
CA ILE A 105 -4.72 1.71 -7.43
C ILE A 105 -5.69 2.55 -6.63
N ALA A 106 -6.20 3.67 -7.16
CA ALA A 106 -7.12 4.55 -6.46
C ALA A 106 -8.39 3.82 -5.98
N ILE A 107 -9.02 3.03 -6.84
CA ILE A 107 -10.21 2.23 -6.49
C ILE A 107 -9.87 1.23 -5.38
N THR A 108 -8.76 0.50 -5.52
CA THR A 108 -8.31 -0.49 -4.53
C THR A 108 -8.07 0.17 -3.16
N ILE A 109 -7.45 1.37 -3.17
CA ILE A 109 -7.21 2.13 -1.96
C ILE A 109 -8.53 2.54 -1.29
N VAL A 110 -9.45 3.16 -2.04
CA VAL A 110 -10.73 3.65 -1.50
C VAL A 110 -11.55 2.52 -0.87
N VAL A 111 -11.59 1.35 -1.51
CA VAL A 111 -12.31 0.18 -0.98
C VAL A 111 -11.63 -0.35 0.29
N ALA A 112 -10.31 -0.48 0.28
CA ALA A 112 -9.56 -0.94 1.45
C ALA A 112 -9.70 0.01 2.66
N LEU A 113 -9.79 1.31 2.41
CA LEU A 113 -9.97 2.34 3.43
C LEU A 113 -11.26 2.16 4.23
N GLN A 114 -12.35 1.75 3.59
CA GLN A 114 -13.65 1.60 4.26
C GLN A 114 -13.65 0.45 5.29
N VAL A 115 -12.93 -0.63 5.00
CA VAL A 115 -12.90 -1.82 5.86
C VAL A 115 -11.83 -1.70 6.95
N VAL A 116 -10.66 -1.18 6.59
CA VAL A 116 -9.47 -1.23 7.45
C VAL A 116 -9.19 0.12 8.13
N GLY A 117 -9.59 1.25 7.57
CA GLY A 117 -9.26 2.58 8.09
C GLY A 117 -7.92 3.13 7.57
N ILE A 118 -7.77 4.46 7.58
CA ILE A 118 -6.69 5.16 6.85
C ILE A 118 -5.29 4.77 7.32
N ALA A 119 -5.01 4.84 8.61
CA ALA A 119 -3.64 4.65 9.11
C ALA A 119 -3.16 3.20 8.87
N LEU A 120 -4.07 2.25 9.09
CA LEU A 120 -3.79 0.82 8.93
C LEU A 120 -3.65 0.43 7.46
N MET A 121 -4.45 1.05 6.59
CA MET A 121 -4.39 0.84 5.16
C MET A 121 -3.04 1.26 4.58
N VAL A 122 -2.49 2.42 4.95
CA VAL A 122 -1.17 2.86 4.49
C VAL A 122 -0.09 1.88 4.92
N ALA A 123 -0.15 1.41 6.18
CA ALA A 123 0.77 0.40 6.69
C ALA A 123 0.65 -0.94 5.95
N MET A 124 -0.58 -1.43 5.73
CA MET A 124 -0.88 -2.67 5.01
C MET A 124 -0.56 -2.61 3.51
N LEU A 125 -0.58 -1.44 2.89
CA LEU A 125 -0.24 -1.29 1.48
C LEU A 125 1.28 -1.27 1.29
N VAL A 126 1.98 -0.47 2.11
CA VAL A 126 3.42 -0.23 1.92
C VAL A 126 4.28 -1.37 2.47
N THR A 127 3.96 -1.88 3.66
CA THR A 127 4.82 -2.83 4.39
C THR A 127 4.98 -4.17 3.67
N PRO A 128 3.93 -4.92 3.30
CA PRO A 128 4.08 -6.20 2.61
C PRO A 128 4.64 -6.04 1.19
N ALA A 129 4.35 -4.94 0.49
CA ALA A 129 4.95 -4.64 -0.81
C ALA A 129 6.47 -4.41 -0.66
N ALA A 130 6.89 -3.64 0.34
CA ALA A 130 8.29 -3.44 0.66
C ALA A 130 8.97 -4.76 1.06
N THR A 131 8.34 -5.59 1.90
CA THR A 131 8.84 -6.92 2.26
C THR A 131 9.04 -7.82 1.03
N ALA A 132 8.05 -7.86 0.14
CA ALA A 132 8.13 -8.66 -1.07
C ALA A 132 9.20 -8.16 -2.05
N SER A 133 9.40 -6.83 -2.12
CA SER A 133 10.47 -6.22 -2.93
C SER A 133 11.86 -6.57 -2.42
N LEU A 134 12.02 -6.82 -1.12
CA LEU A 134 13.28 -7.25 -0.51
C LEU A 134 13.58 -8.73 -0.81
N LEU A 135 12.53 -9.54 -0.99
CA LEU A 135 12.65 -11.00 -1.15
C LEU A 135 12.67 -11.45 -2.62
N THR A 136 12.11 -10.66 -3.54
CA THR A 136 11.92 -11.07 -4.94
C THR A 136 12.40 -10.01 -5.94
N ARG A 137 12.75 -10.44 -7.17
CA ARG A 137 13.22 -9.56 -8.27
C ARG A 137 12.27 -9.47 -9.47
N ARG A 138 11.23 -10.31 -9.53
CA ARG A 138 10.28 -10.37 -10.64
C ARG A 138 8.90 -9.92 -10.16
N LEU A 139 8.15 -9.20 -11.00
CA LEU A 139 6.84 -8.63 -10.65
C LEU A 139 5.83 -9.70 -10.16
N ALA A 140 5.63 -10.78 -10.93
CA ALA A 140 4.69 -11.85 -10.56
C ALA A 140 4.94 -12.44 -9.15
N PRO A 141 6.15 -12.96 -8.83
CA PRO A 141 6.40 -13.47 -7.49
C PRO A 141 6.38 -12.37 -6.43
N MET A 142 6.71 -11.12 -6.77
CA MET A 142 6.58 -10.00 -5.84
C MET A 142 5.12 -9.76 -5.44
N MET A 143 4.19 -9.76 -6.41
CA MET A 143 2.76 -9.61 -6.15
C MET A 143 2.22 -10.78 -5.31
N GLY A 144 2.60 -12.01 -5.65
CA GLY A 144 2.17 -13.20 -4.91
C GLY A 144 2.68 -13.23 -3.47
N VAL A 145 3.96 -12.90 -3.26
CA VAL A 145 4.58 -12.85 -1.93
C VAL A 145 3.98 -11.71 -1.11
N ALA A 146 3.78 -10.52 -1.68
CA ALA A 146 3.14 -9.40 -0.99
C ALA A 146 1.72 -9.76 -0.54
N ALA A 147 0.93 -10.37 -1.43
CA ALA A 147 -0.43 -10.82 -1.11
C ALA A 147 -0.43 -11.89 -0.01
N ALA A 148 0.48 -12.87 -0.07
CA ALA A 148 0.61 -13.91 0.94
C ALA A 148 1.00 -13.34 2.31
N ILE A 149 1.95 -12.41 2.37
CA ILE A 149 2.37 -11.74 3.61
C ILE A 149 1.21 -10.90 4.17
N GLY A 150 0.53 -10.13 3.32
CA GLY A 150 -0.64 -9.33 3.72
C GLY A 150 -1.78 -10.20 4.29
N ALA A 151 -2.11 -11.31 3.61
CA ALA A 151 -3.14 -12.23 4.08
C ALA A 151 -2.74 -12.94 5.39
N ALA A 152 -1.52 -13.47 5.46
CA ALA A 152 -1.03 -14.17 6.65
C ALA A 152 -0.96 -13.24 7.86
N SER A 153 -0.48 -12.02 7.68
CA SER A 153 -0.43 -11.02 8.75
C SER A 153 -1.80 -10.54 9.21
N GLY A 154 -2.77 -10.41 8.29
CA GLY A 154 -4.16 -10.16 8.63
C GLY A 154 -4.74 -11.27 9.51
N VAL A 155 -4.60 -12.53 9.09
CA VAL A 155 -5.12 -13.68 9.84
C VAL A 155 -4.45 -13.81 11.21
N VAL A 156 -3.11 -13.75 11.25
CA VAL A 156 -2.34 -13.88 12.49
C VAL A 156 -2.60 -12.70 13.43
N GLY A 157 -2.67 -11.47 12.91
CA GLY A 157 -2.94 -10.27 13.70
C GLY A 157 -4.35 -10.27 14.29
N LEU A 158 -5.34 -10.76 13.54
CA LEU A 158 -6.72 -10.87 14.02
C LEU A 158 -6.85 -11.99 15.08
N TYR A 159 -6.14 -13.11 14.90
CA TYR A 159 -6.08 -14.17 15.90
C TYR A 159 -5.38 -13.73 17.20
N LEU A 160 -4.27 -12.98 17.09
CA LEU A 160 -3.59 -12.40 18.26
C LEU A 160 -4.43 -11.35 18.98
N SER A 161 -5.18 -10.54 18.23
CA SER A 161 -6.13 -9.57 18.78
C SER A 161 -7.17 -10.24 19.68
N PHE A 162 -7.68 -11.42 19.28
CA PHE A 162 -8.62 -12.19 20.08
C PHE A 162 -8.03 -12.67 21.41
N TYR A 163 -6.76 -13.10 21.42
CA TYR A 163 -6.11 -13.61 22.63
C TYR A 163 -5.61 -12.49 23.57
N LEU A 164 -5.13 -11.38 23.00
CA LEU A 164 -4.53 -10.27 23.74
C LEU A 164 -5.53 -9.16 24.09
N ASN A 165 -6.79 -9.25 23.63
CA ASN A 165 -7.83 -8.22 23.84
C ASN A 165 -7.42 -6.83 23.33
N ILE A 166 -6.58 -6.77 22.30
CA ILE A 166 -6.11 -5.55 21.65
C ILE A 166 -6.99 -5.26 20.44
N ALA A 167 -7.19 -3.98 20.09
CA ALA A 167 -7.87 -3.58 18.87
C ALA A 167 -7.28 -4.31 17.64
N SER A 168 -8.16 -4.91 16.83
CA SER A 168 -7.81 -5.79 15.72
C SER A 168 -6.96 -5.08 14.66
N GLY A 169 -7.23 -3.81 14.41
CA GLY A 169 -6.47 -3.00 13.47
C GLY A 169 -4.98 -2.83 13.82
N PRO A 170 -4.65 -2.20 14.96
CA PRO A 170 -3.27 -2.05 15.44
C PRO A 170 -2.53 -3.38 15.57
N ALA A 171 -3.19 -4.46 16.00
CA ALA A 171 -2.58 -5.78 16.11
C ALA A 171 -2.06 -6.30 14.75
N VAL A 172 -2.85 -6.13 13.68
CA VAL A 172 -2.48 -6.53 12.31
C VAL A 172 -1.28 -5.71 11.79
N VAL A 173 -1.21 -4.42 12.11
CA VAL A 173 -0.05 -3.57 11.76
C VAL A 173 1.21 -3.94 12.54
N LEU A 174 1.08 -4.26 13.83
CA LEU A 174 2.22 -4.72 14.62
C LEU A 174 2.79 -6.05 14.11
N VAL A 175 1.92 -6.98 13.71
CA VAL A 175 2.32 -8.27 13.13
C VAL A 175 3.01 -8.08 11.77
N THR A 176 2.45 -7.28 10.87
CA THR A 176 3.12 -6.97 9.58
C THR A 176 4.45 -6.26 9.78
N THR A 177 4.52 -5.30 10.70
CA THR A 177 5.77 -4.60 11.01
C THR A 177 6.82 -5.57 11.56
N CYS A 178 6.42 -6.48 12.44
CA CYS A 178 7.30 -7.54 12.94
C CYS A 178 7.80 -8.44 11.80
N LEU A 179 6.90 -8.88 10.91
CA LEU A 179 7.27 -9.67 9.73
C LEU A 179 8.20 -8.90 8.78
N PHE A 180 7.98 -7.60 8.57
CA PHE A 180 8.87 -6.76 7.78
C PHE A 180 10.25 -6.63 8.43
N VAL A 181 10.31 -6.39 9.74
CA VAL A 181 11.59 -6.30 10.49
C VAL A 181 12.34 -7.63 10.44
N LEU A 182 11.64 -8.75 10.63
CA LEU A 182 12.21 -10.09 10.49
C LEU A 182 12.71 -10.32 9.07
N ALA A 183 11.89 -10.04 8.07
CA ALA A 183 12.28 -10.17 6.68
C ALA A 183 13.43 -9.22 6.32
N PHE A 184 13.52 -8.04 6.91
CA PHE A 184 14.63 -7.11 6.72
C PHE A 184 15.93 -7.61 7.37
N LEU A 185 15.83 -8.21 8.56
CA LEU A 185 16.98 -8.82 9.25
C LEU A 185 17.48 -10.08 8.53
N PHE A 186 16.56 -10.95 8.12
CA PHE A 186 16.85 -12.23 7.48
C PHE A 186 16.91 -12.16 5.94
N ALA A 187 16.61 -11.00 5.33
CA ALA A 187 16.67 -10.80 3.88
C ALA A 187 18.11 -11.06 3.40
N PRO A 188 18.34 -12.12 2.61
CA PRO A 188 19.68 -12.59 2.30
C PRO A 188 20.51 -11.61 1.47
N GLN A 189 19.90 -10.58 0.85
CA GLN A 189 20.57 -9.76 -0.16
C GLN A 189 20.49 -8.23 0.04
N ARG A 190 19.81 -7.74 1.09
CA ARG A 190 19.83 -6.32 1.51
C ARG A 190 19.83 -6.11 3.04
N GLY A 191 19.81 -7.17 3.84
CA GLY A 191 19.98 -7.06 5.28
C GLY A 191 21.36 -6.50 5.64
N LEU A 192 21.38 -5.53 6.55
CA LEU A 192 22.60 -4.84 7.04
C LEU A 192 23.72 -5.80 7.48
N TRP A 193 23.39 -7.06 7.81
CA TRP A 193 24.36 -8.10 8.12
C TRP A 193 25.27 -8.50 6.94
N PHE A 194 24.79 -8.48 5.70
CA PHE A 194 25.62 -8.87 4.55
C PHE A 194 26.46 -7.72 4.00
N GLN A 195 26.04 -6.46 4.19
CA GLN A 195 26.85 -5.30 3.78
C GLN A 195 28.10 -5.10 4.65
N ARG A 196 28.11 -5.59 5.91
CA ARG A 196 29.32 -5.54 6.75
C ARG A 196 30.43 -6.49 6.30
N GLY A 197 30.13 -7.50 5.46
CA GLY A 197 31.12 -8.45 4.94
C GLY A 197 31.83 -7.99 3.66
N TRP A 198 31.18 -7.16 2.83
CA TRP A 198 31.66 -6.84 1.48
C TRP A 198 32.51 -5.56 1.40
N TRP A 199 32.45 -4.68 2.41
CA TRP A 199 33.29 -3.47 2.46
C TRP A 199 34.71 -3.71 3.02
N ARG A 200 35.05 -4.97 3.33
CA ARG A 200 36.36 -5.37 3.88
C ARG A 200 37.28 -6.13 2.91
N ARG A 201 36.93 -6.15 1.62
CA ARG A 201 37.83 -6.58 0.55
C ARG A 201 37.86 -5.50 -0.52
N GLY A 202 38.62 -4.45 -0.22
CA GLY A 202 39.27 -3.66 -1.26
C GLY A 202 40.28 -4.49 -2.03
#